data_AF-A0A7J9I5D4-F1
#
_entry.id   AF-A0A7J9I5D4-F1
#
_cell.length_a   1.000
_cell.length_b   1.000
_cell.length_c   1.000
_cell.angle_alpha   90.00
_cell.angle_beta   90.00
_cell.angle_gamma   90.00
#
_symmetry.space_group_name_H-M   'P 1'
#
loop_
_entity.id
_entity.type
_entity.pdbx_description
1 polymer ?
#
loop_
_entity_poly.entity_id
_entity_poly.type
_entity_poly.pdbx_seq_one_letter_code
_entity_poly.pdbx_strand_id
1 'polypeptide(L)'
;MMNTPQQVKNPSSSLKSRFITRFLGALTKINAEDPISSPSPTRIFQCYRRIKVASNKSMAYSVRRSSAKTTNCTTINVTINENKTAKGGLDMQTDELRELVPGGEAMDVCNLLDETAHYIKCLTTQVQVMRKIVDFCHLSK
;
A
#
# COMPACT_ATOMS: atom_id res chain seq x y z
N MET A 1 17.64 42.15 36.99
CA MET A 1 18.16 40.91 36.37
C MET A 1 17.01 40.26 35.63
N MET A 2 17.07 40.19 34.30
CA MET A 2 15.95 39.74 33.46
C MET A 2 15.99 38.22 33.33
N ASN A 3 14.96 37.54 33.84
CA ASN A 3 14.78 36.10 33.66
C ASN A 3 14.36 35.83 32.21
N THR A 4 15.22 35.16 31.45
CA THR A 4 14.90 34.69 30.10
C THR A 4 14.12 33.37 30.21
N PRO A 5 12.97 33.22 29.53
CA PRO A 5 12.27 31.94 29.51
C PRO A 5 13.13 30.92 28.77
N GLN A 6 13.62 29.91 29.49
CA GLN A 6 14.19 28.71 28.88
C GLN A 6 13.10 28.05 28.03
N GLN A 7 13.17 28.28 26.72
CA GLN A 7 12.42 27.54 25.73
C GLN A 7 12.73 26.05 25.90
N VAL A 8 11.77 25.33 26.47
CA VAL A 8 11.73 23.87 26.50
C VAL A 8 11.73 23.40 25.05
N LYS A 9 12.92 23.07 24.53
CA LYS A 9 13.07 22.43 23.22
C LYS A 9 12.42 21.06 23.28
N ASN A 10 11.15 20.98 22.89
CA ASN A 10 10.41 19.74 22.73
C ASN A 10 11.24 18.78 21.85
N PRO A 11 11.80 17.69 22.38
CA PRO A 11 12.62 16.77 21.59
C PRO A 11 11.82 16.13 20.44
N SER A 12 10.49 16.06 20.61
CA SER A 12 9.52 15.58 19.62
C SER A 12 9.45 16.45 18.36
N SER A 13 9.68 17.77 18.46
CA SER A 13 9.61 18.68 17.30
C SER A 13 10.79 18.44 16.37
N SER A 14 11.97 18.16 16.91
CA SER A 14 13.18 17.92 16.13
C SER A 14 13.16 16.59 15.38
N LEU A 15 12.55 15.54 15.98
CA LEU A 15 12.36 14.24 15.34
C LEU A 15 11.30 14.32 14.24
N LYS A 16 10.14 14.93 14.54
CA LYS A 16 9.06 15.14 13.56
C LYS A 16 9.54 16.00 12.39
N SER A 17 10.22 17.11 12.67
CA SER A 17 10.80 17.98 11.64
C SER A 17 11.79 17.21 10.74
N ARG A 18 12.72 16.45 11.34
CA ARG A 18 13.71 15.68 10.58
C ARG A 18 13.11 14.54 9.77
N PHE A 19 12.12 13.84 10.33
CA PHE A 19 11.35 12.83 9.61
C PHE A 19 10.64 13.45 8.41
N ILE A 20 9.88 14.53 8.62
CA ILE A 20 9.10 15.22 7.58
C ILE A 20 10.03 15.71 6.46
N THR A 21 11.12 16.40 6.78
CA THR A 21 12.04 16.92 5.76
C THR A 21 12.63 15.80 4.90
N ARG A 22 13.04 14.68 5.52
CA ARG A 22 13.60 13.54 4.79
C ARG A 22 12.55 12.79 3.98
N PHE A 23 11.36 12.61 4.55
CA PHE A 23 10.27 11.91 3.90
C PHE A 23 9.73 12.69 2.70
N LEU A 24 9.49 14.00 2.85
CA LEU A 24 9.07 14.87 1.75
C LEU A 24 10.13 14.92 0.63
N GLY A 25 11.41 15.00 0.98
CA GLY A 25 12.50 14.94 0.01
C GLY A 25 12.63 13.59 -0.71
N ALA A 26 12.16 12.49 -0.10
CA ALA A 26 12.08 11.19 -0.76
C ALA A 26 10.83 11.09 -1.66
N LEU A 27 9.71 11.67 -1.25
CA LEU A 27 8.48 11.74 -2.06
C LEU A 27 8.69 12.55 -3.33
N THR A 28 9.35 13.70 -3.26
CA THR A 28 9.68 14.49 -4.46
C THR A 28 10.57 13.71 -5.44
N LYS A 29 11.48 12.87 -4.94
CA LYS A 29 12.27 11.97 -5.80
C LYS A 29 11.44 10.85 -6.43
N ILE A 30 10.57 10.20 -5.65
CA ILE A 30 9.68 9.15 -6.18
C ILE A 30 8.78 9.71 -7.29
N ASN A 31 8.29 10.94 -7.10
CA ASN A 31 7.43 11.62 -8.08
C ASN A 31 8.20 12.20 -9.28
N ALA A 32 9.51 12.42 -9.16
CA ALA A 32 10.37 12.91 -10.25
C ALA A 32 10.88 11.78 -11.15
N GLU A 33 11.16 10.60 -10.59
CA GLU A 33 11.62 9.41 -11.34
C GLU A 33 10.49 8.74 -12.14
N ASP A 34 9.24 8.90 -11.69
CA ASP A 34 8.05 8.40 -12.39
C ASP A 34 6.98 9.51 -12.38
N PRO A 35 7.00 10.47 -13.32
CA PRO A 35 5.85 11.32 -13.57
C PRO A 35 4.67 10.38 -13.85
N ILE A 36 3.57 10.55 -13.12
CA ILE A 36 2.35 9.72 -13.26
C ILE A 36 1.74 10.00 -14.64
N SER A 37 2.37 9.49 -15.69
CA SER A 37 1.96 9.72 -17.07
C SER A 37 1.03 8.59 -17.56
N SER A 38 0.91 7.52 -16.79
CA SER A 38 -0.05 6.44 -16.97
C SER A 38 -0.19 5.62 -15.67
N PRO A 39 -1.34 5.66 -14.99
CA PRO A 39 -1.58 4.85 -13.80
C PRO A 39 -1.78 3.39 -14.22
N SER A 40 -0.70 2.59 -14.22
CA SER A 40 -0.84 1.14 -14.32
C SER A 40 -0.92 0.50 -12.93
N PRO A 41 -1.72 -0.56 -12.75
CA PRO A 41 -1.82 -1.33 -11.51
C PRO A 41 -0.48 -1.68 -10.85
N THR A 42 0.47 -2.15 -11.66
CA THR A 42 1.82 -2.49 -11.22
C THR A 42 2.56 -1.26 -10.68
N ARG A 43 2.37 -0.10 -11.31
CA ARG A 43 3.01 1.17 -10.89
C ARG A 43 2.43 1.70 -9.59
N ILE A 44 1.12 1.53 -9.36
CA ILE A 44 0.47 1.90 -8.09
C ILE A 44 1.04 1.07 -6.93
N PHE A 45 1.14 -0.25 -7.10
CA PHE A 45 1.75 -1.11 -6.07
C PHE A 45 3.24 -0.81 -5.84
N GLN A 46 4.00 -0.55 -6.92
CA GLN A 46 5.40 -0.16 -6.81
C GLN A 46 5.55 1.19 -6.09
N CYS A 47 4.70 2.17 -6.39
CA CYS A 47 4.69 3.47 -5.73
C CYS A 47 4.38 3.32 -4.24
N TYR A 48 3.34 2.56 -3.89
CA TYR A 48 3.02 2.24 -2.50
C TYR A 48 4.20 1.58 -1.75
N ARG A 49 4.87 0.60 -2.37
CA ARG A 49 6.06 -0.04 -1.79
C ARG A 49 7.20 0.96 -1.60
N ARG A 50 7.49 1.80 -2.59
CA ARG A 50 8.55 2.84 -2.50
C ARG A 50 8.24 3.85 -1.40
N ILE A 51 7.00 4.30 -1.25
CA ILE A 51 6.55 5.20 -0.19
C ILE A 51 6.72 4.55 1.19
N LYS A 52 6.32 3.28 1.35
CA LYS A 52 6.48 2.52 2.60
C LYS A 52 7.96 2.41 3.00
N VAL A 53 8.82 2.04 2.05
CA VAL A 53 10.29 1.94 2.28
C VAL A 53 10.88 3.31 2.63
N ALA A 54 10.51 4.37 1.91
CA ALA A 54 10.98 5.73 2.18
C ALA A 54 10.56 6.23 3.56
N SER A 55 9.35 5.89 4.01
CA SER A 55 8.85 6.20 5.35
C SER A 55 9.70 5.52 6.44
N ASN A 56 9.87 4.19 6.34
CA ASN A 56 10.68 3.42 7.29
C ASN A 56 12.12 3.92 7.36
N LYS A 57 12.72 4.22 6.21
CA LYS A 57 14.07 4.78 6.11
C LYS A 57 14.15 6.18 6.74
N SER A 58 13.20 7.06 6.47
CA SER A 58 13.14 8.41 7.04
C SER A 58 12.97 8.40 8.55
N MET A 59 12.20 7.43 9.08
CA MET A 59 12.04 7.20 10.52
C MET A 59 13.35 6.72 11.16
N ALA A 60 14.03 5.75 10.55
CA ALA A 60 15.32 5.27 11.04
C ALA A 60 16.38 6.39 11.11
N TYR A 61 16.39 7.31 10.14
CA TYR A 61 17.28 8.48 10.15
C TYR A 61 16.84 9.60 11.10
N SER A 62 15.55 9.71 11.42
CA SER A 62 15.09 10.73 12.36
C SER A 62 15.54 10.40 13.78
N VAL A 63 15.51 9.11 14.15
CA VAL A 63 15.84 8.63 15.51
C VAL A 63 17.33 8.51 15.78
N ARG A 64 18.19 8.25 14.78
CA ARG A 64 19.66 8.14 15.00
C ARG A 64 20.36 9.46 14.70
N ARG A 65 20.64 10.26 15.73
CA ARG A 65 21.42 11.51 15.64
C ARG A 65 22.93 11.26 15.69
N SER A 66 23.53 10.42 14.83
CA SER A 66 25.00 10.35 14.69
C SER A 66 25.36 9.54 13.45
N SER A 67 26.41 9.99 12.76
CA SER A 67 27.07 9.27 11.67
C SER A 67 27.56 7.91 12.16
N ALA A 68 26.75 6.87 11.99
CA ALA A 68 27.21 5.50 12.08
C ALA A 68 27.46 5.04 10.65
N LYS A 69 28.74 4.86 10.31
CA LYS A 69 29.16 3.90 9.29
C LYS A 69 28.29 2.66 9.48
N THR A 70 27.42 2.37 8.51
CA THR A 70 26.52 1.21 8.53
C THR A 70 27.37 -0.04 8.61
N THR A 71 27.59 -0.56 9.81
CA THR A 71 27.87 -1.97 10.03
C THR A 71 26.58 -2.53 10.62
N ASN A 72 25.83 -3.20 9.75
CA ASN A 72 24.78 -4.17 10.08
C ASN A 72 23.52 -3.64 10.79
N CYS A 73 22.88 -2.60 10.24
CA CYS A 73 21.41 -2.61 10.22
C CYS A 73 21.07 -3.10 8.82
N THR A 74 20.49 -4.29 8.71
CA THR A 74 20.18 -5.01 7.47
C THR A 74 19.54 -4.06 6.48
N THR A 75 20.39 -3.41 5.68
CA THR A 75 20.03 -2.94 4.36
C THR A 75 19.90 -4.25 3.63
N ILE A 76 18.70 -4.85 3.73
CA ILE A 76 18.27 -5.69 2.65
C ILE A 76 18.33 -4.70 1.49
N ASN A 77 19.40 -4.80 0.69
CA ASN A 77 19.37 -4.41 -0.69
C ASN A 77 18.25 -5.28 -1.26
N VAL A 78 17.02 -4.83 -1.09
CA VAL A 78 15.88 -5.24 -1.88
C VAL A 78 16.09 -4.57 -3.23
N THR A 79 17.22 -4.89 -3.87
CA THR A 79 17.29 -5.05 -5.30
C THR A 79 16.33 -6.20 -5.54
N ILE A 80 15.05 -5.89 -5.69
CA ILE A 80 14.13 -6.84 -6.30
C ILE A 80 14.64 -6.92 -7.73
N ASN A 81 15.52 -7.89 -7.96
CA ASN A 81 15.51 -8.50 -9.27
C ASN A 81 14.06 -8.96 -9.47
N GLU A 82 13.47 -8.52 -10.55
CA GLU A 82 12.44 -9.35 -11.14
C GLU A 82 13.14 -10.67 -11.50
N ASN A 83 12.46 -11.78 -11.24
CA ASN A 83 12.78 -13.15 -11.65
C ASN A 83 13.54 -14.00 -10.62
N LYS A 84 12.80 -14.59 -9.66
CA LYS A 84 12.48 -16.03 -9.66
C LYS A 84 11.66 -16.41 -8.41
N THR A 85 10.44 -16.86 -8.67
CA THR A 85 9.65 -17.85 -7.92
C THR A 85 10.09 -18.14 -6.49
N ALA A 86 9.58 -17.37 -5.53
CA ALA A 86 9.36 -17.86 -4.18
C ALA A 86 7.86 -18.19 -4.06
N LYS A 87 7.49 -19.40 -4.50
CA LYS A 87 6.22 -20.03 -4.13
C LYS A 87 6.17 -20.09 -2.61
N GLY A 88 5.23 -19.38 -1.99
CA GLY A 88 5.07 -19.46 -0.54
C GLY A 88 4.15 -18.39 0.04
N GLY A 89 2.85 -18.51 -0.20
CA GLY A 89 1.83 -17.99 0.73
C GLY A 89 0.77 -17.05 0.14
N LEU A 90 1.12 -16.17 -0.80
CA LEU A 90 0.17 -15.20 -1.41
C LEU A 90 -0.41 -15.66 -2.76
N ASP A 91 0.30 -16.52 -3.46
CA ASP A 91 -0.04 -17.00 -4.82
C ASP A 91 -1.30 -17.89 -4.81
N MET A 92 -1.43 -18.75 -3.79
CA MET A 92 -2.50 -19.75 -3.75
C MET A 92 -3.90 -19.18 -3.53
N GLN A 93 -4.05 -18.10 -2.74
CA GLN A 93 -5.37 -17.47 -2.55
C GLN A 93 -5.79 -16.61 -3.74
N THR A 94 -4.82 -16.05 -4.47
CA THR A 94 -5.15 -15.30 -5.70
C THR A 94 -5.59 -16.23 -6.81
N ASP A 95 -5.07 -17.45 -6.90
CA ASP A 95 -5.49 -18.42 -7.91
C ASP A 95 -6.95 -18.87 -7.72
N GLU A 96 -7.36 -19.15 -6.47
CA GLU A 96 -8.76 -19.47 -6.16
C GLU A 96 -9.69 -18.29 -6.49
N LEU A 97 -9.25 -17.06 -6.21
CA LEU A 97 -10.03 -15.87 -6.55
C LEU A 97 -10.14 -15.67 -8.07
N ARG A 98 -9.11 -16.02 -8.84
CA ARG A 98 -9.11 -15.91 -10.31
C ARG A 98 -10.11 -16.84 -10.97
N GLU A 99 -10.34 -18.02 -10.39
CA GLU A 99 -11.34 -18.97 -10.88
C GLU A 99 -12.78 -18.51 -10.57
N LEU A 100 -12.98 -17.74 -9.50
CA LEU A 100 -14.31 -17.29 -9.07
C LEU A 100 -14.75 -15.98 -9.76
N VAL A 101 -13.80 -15.13 -10.14
CA VAL A 101 -14.09 -13.82 -10.75
C VAL A 101 -14.16 -13.97 -12.27
N PRO A 102 -15.26 -13.54 -12.93
CA PRO A 102 -15.39 -13.64 -14.38
C PRO A 102 -14.20 -12.98 -15.12
N GLY A 103 -13.46 -13.77 -15.90
CA GLY A 103 -12.27 -13.31 -16.63
C GLY A 103 -11.02 -13.11 -15.77
N GLY A 104 -11.03 -13.58 -14.52
CA GLY A 104 -9.95 -13.41 -13.55
C GLY A 104 -8.64 -14.10 -13.93
N GLU A 105 -8.67 -15.11 -14.79
CA GLU A 105 -7.50 -15.94 -15.15
C GLU A 105 -6.34 -15.12 -15.74
N ALA A 106 -6.67 -14.05 -16.47
CA ALA A 106 -5.69 -13.16 -17.10
C ALA A 106 -5.43 -11.86 -16.31
N MET A 107 -6.12 -11.63 -15.17
CA MET A 107 -6.08 -10.37 -14.44
C MET A 107 -4.89 -10.28 -13.47
N ASP A 108 -4.22 -9.13 -13.42
CA ASP A 108 -3.31 -8.83 -12.32
C ASP A 108 -4.08 -8.59 -11.01
N VAL A 109 -3.37 -8.63 -9.87
CA VAL A 109 -3.98 -8.58 -8.55
C VAL A 109 -4.83 -7.33 -8.29
N CYS A 110 -4.48 -6.13 -8.83
CA CYS A 110 -5.36 -4.95 -8.62
C CYS A 110 -6.68 -5.12 -9.36
N ASN A 111 -6.59 -5.45 -10.65
CA ASN A 111 -7.77 -5.57 -11.51
C ASN A 111 -8.65 -6.73 -11.03
N LEU A 112 -8.04 -7.82 -10.57
CA LEU A 112 -8.75 -8.94 -9.96
C LEU A 112 -9.56 -8.48 -8.74
N LEU A 113 -8.99 -7.66 -7.86
CA LEU A 113 -9.69 -7.15 -6.67
C LEU A 113 -10.77 -6.12 -6.99
N ASP A 114 -10.53 -5.24 -7.97
CA ASP A 114 -11.52 -4.26 -8.43
C ASP A 114 -12.74 -4.97 -9.07
N GLU A 115 -12.47 -5.93 -9.95
CA GLU A 115 -13.51 -6.75 -10.58
C GLU A 115 -14.20 -7.65 -9.55
N THR A 116 -13.49 -8.17 -8.54
CA THR A 116 -14.11 -8.90 -7.42
C THR A 116 -15.15 -8.05 -6.70
N ALA A 117 -14.84 -6.77 -6.42
CA ALA A 117 -15.77 -5.87 -5.77
C ALA A 117 -17.01 -5.61 -6.63
N HIS A 118 -16.81 -5.42 -7.94
CA HIS A 118 -17.90 -5.28 -8.90
C HIS A 118 -18.77 -6.55 -8.95
N TYR A 119 -18.14 -7.72 -8.99
CA TYR A 119 -18.81 -9.01 -9.06
C TYR A 119 -19.63 -9.31 -7.80
N ILE A 120 -19.09 -9.06 -6.60
CA ILE A 120 -19.84 -9.19 -5.33
C ILE A 120 -21.09 -8.30 -5.33
N LYS A 121 -20.99 -7.07 -5.85
CA LYS A 121 -22.13 -6.15 -5.95
C LYS A 121 -23.21 -6.71 -6.89
N CYS A 122 -22.80 -7.23 -8.04
CA CYS A 122 -23.71 -7.88 -8.99
C CYS A 122 -24.40 -9.11 -8.37
N LEU A 123 -23.64 -10.01 -7.72
CA LEU A 123 -24.19 -11.19 -7.04
C LEU A 123 -25.19 -10.81 -5.96
N THR A 124 -24.87 -9.81 -5.13
CA THR A 124 -25.79 -9.31 -4.09
C THR A 124 -27.12 -8.85 -4.70
N THR A 125 -27.05 -8.13 -5.82
CA THR A 125 -28.24 -7.66 -6.54
C THR A 125 -29.05 -8.83 -7.10
N GLN A 126 -28.39 -9.82 -7.71
CA GLN A 126 -29.06 -11.02 -8.22
C GLN A 126 -29.80 -11.78 -7.11
N VAL A 127 -29.16 -11.97 -5.96
CA VAL A 127 -29.78 -12.62 -4.79
C VAL A 127 -30.98 -11.82 -4.28
N GLN A 128 -30.90 -10.49 -4.25
CA GLN A 128 -32.03 -9.64 -3.85
C GLN A 128 -33.22 -9.77 -4.80
N VAL A 129 -32.98 -9.77 -6.11
CA VAL A 129 -34.04 -9.97 -7.12
C VAL A 129 -34.70 -11.33 -6.91
N MET A 130 -33.90 -12.40 -6.79
CA MET A 130 -34.43 -13.75 -6.58
C MET A 130 -35.26 -13.84 -5.30
N ARG A 131 -34.80 -13.22 -4.21
CA ARG A 131 -35.56 -13.18 -2.96
C ARG A 131 -36.89 -12.44 -3.10
N LYS A 132 -36.91 -11.30 -3.79
CA LYS A 132 -38.15 -10.56 -4.05
C LYS A 132 -39.13 -11.38 -4.88
N ILE A 133 -38.67 -12.08 -5.91
CA ILE A 133 -39.52 -12.98 -6.71
C ILE A 133 -40.16 -14.05 -5.81
N VAL A 134 -39.34 -14.70 -4.98
CA VAL A 134 -39.82 -15.71 -4.01
C VAL A 134 -40.84 -15.12 -3.04
N ASP A 135 -40.57 -13.94 -2.48
CA ASP A 135 -41.50 -13.24 -1.59
C ASP A 135 -42.84 -12.95 -2.29
N PHE A 136 -42.82 -12.46 -3.54
CA PHE A 136 -44.04 -12.22 -4.34
C PHE A 136 -44.84 -13.50 -4.60
N CYS A 137 -44.16 -14.61 -4.92
CA CYS A 137 -44.80 -15.91 -5.11
C CYS A 137 -45.39 -16.50 -3.82
N HIS A 138 -44.83 -16.15 -2.66
CA HIS A 138 -45.37 -16.58 -1.36
C HIS A 138 -46.51 -15.69 -0.86
N LEU A 139 -46.53 -14.39 -1.19
CA LEU A 139 -47.61 -13.46 -0.82
C LEU A 139 -48.87 -13.56 -1.70
N SER A 140 -48.81 -14.30 -2.81
CA SER A 140 -49.91 -14.50 -3.76
C SER A 140 -50.72 -15.79 -3.53
N LYS A 141 -50.53 -16.44 -2.37
CA LYS A 141 -51.34 -17.56 -1.85
C LYS A 141 -52.15 -17.10 -0.64
#